data_AF-A0A833X4M2-F1
#
_entry.id   AF-A0A833X4M2-F1
#
_cell.length_a   1.000
_cell.length_b   1.000
_cell.length_c   1.000
_cell.angle_alpha   90.00
_cell.angle_beta   90.00
_cell.angle_gamma   90.00
#
_symmetry.space_group_name_H-M   'P 1'
#
loop_
_entity.id
_entity.type
_entity.pdbx_description
1 polymer ?
#
loop_
_entity_poly.entity_id
_entity_poly.type
_entity_poly.pdbx_seq_one_letter_code
_entity_poly.pdbx_strand_id
1 'polypeptide(L)'
;MEALNRMVSAAVEGRFFSGFSVEDIHSSTIISHILFVDDTLLFCEANAGHIQSLKAILLCCETVSGLKINLAKTEMVAVGDVNNIRGLADILGCVVSSLPLK
;
A
#
# COMPACT_ATOMS: atom_id res chain seq x y z
N MET A 1 -13.55 -1.09 -2.24
CA MET A 1 -13.59 -1.34 -3.70
C MET A 1 -13.15 -2.78 -4.00
N GLU A 2 -14.07 -3.63 -4.49
CA GLU A 2 -13.77 -5.07 -4.68
C GLU A 2 -12.65 -5.33 -5.70
N ALA A 3 -12.58 -4.54 -6.77
CA ALA A 3 -11.51 -4.65 -7.76
C ALA A 3 -10.12 -4.44 -7.14
N LEU A 4 -9.96 -3.37 -6.33
CA LEU A 4 -8.71 -3.07 -5.65
C LEU A 4 -8.31 -4.20 -4.68
N ASN A 5 -9.27 -4.75 -3.91
CA ASN A 5 -9.03 -5.91 -3.03
C ASN A 5 -8.43 -7.08 -3.81
N ARG A 6 -9.03 -7.44 -4.95
CA ARG A 6 -8.57 -8.57 -5.77
C ARG A 6 -7.22 -8.31 -6.41
N MET A 7 -6.95 -7.08 -6.86
CA MET A 7 -5.68 -6.71 -7.46
C MET A 7 -4.54 -6.72 -6.42
N VAL A 8 -4.78 -6.18 -5.22
CA VAL A 8 -3.81 -6.23 -4.13
C VAL A 8 -3.56 -7.68 -3.69
N SER A 9 -4.61 -8.47 -3.49
CA SER A 9 -4.48 -9.88 -3.09
C SER A 9 -3.67 -10.67 -4.12
N ALA A 10 -3.97 -10.52 -5.41
CA ALA A 10 -3.21 -11.16 -6.48
C ALA A 10 -1.75 -10.69 -6.54
N ALA A 11 -1.47 -9.42 -6.23
CA ALA A 11 -0.11 -8.92 -6.21
C ALA A 11 0.72 -9.48 -5.04
N VAL A 12 0.09 -9.67 -3.88
CA VAL A 12 0.72 -10.31 -2.71
C VAL A 12 0.99 -11.80 -3.00
N GLU A 13 0.01 -12.51 -3.56
CA GLU A 13 0.19 -13.91 -4.01
C GLU A 13 1.30 -14.04 -5.04
N GLY A 14 1.39 -13.08 -5.98
CA GLY A 14 2.46 -12.98 -6.97
C GLY A 14 3.80 -12.50 -6.42
N ARG A 15 3.92 -12.22 -5.11
CA ARG A 15 5.11 -11.72 -4.42
C ARG A 15 5.66 -10.41 -4.99
N PHE A 16 4.79 -9.59 -5.60
CA PHE A 16 5.16 -8.26 -6.10
C PHE A 16 5.36 -7.25 -4.98
N PHE A 17 4.69 -7.46 -3.85
CA PHE A 17 5.01 -6.86 -2.57
C PHE A 17 4.51 -7.74 -1.41
N SER A 18 5.07 -7.54 -0.21
CA SER A 18 4.61 -8.17 1.03
C SER A 18 3.82 -7.19 1.88
N GLY A 19 2.80 -7.68 2.58
CA GLY A 19 2.08 -6.91 3.61
C GLY A 19 2.78 -6.95 4.97
N PHE A 20 2.06 -6.57 6.03
CA PHE A 20 2.49 -6.72 7.41
C PHE A 20 2.19 -8.13 7.92
N SER A 21 3.21 -8.89 8.29
CA SER A 21 3.04 -10.22 8.91
C SER A 21 2.65 -10.07 10.38
N VAL A 22 1.52 -10.66 10.76
CA VAL A 22 1.12 -10.86 12.15
C VAL A 22 1.32 -12.34 12.47
N GLU A 23 2.30 -12.61 13.31
CA GLU A 23 2.58 -13.95 13.80
C GLU A 23 1.88 -14.20 15.13
N ASP A 24 1.23 -15.34 15.24
CA ASP A 24 0.67 -15.92 16.45
C ASP A 24 1.25 -17.34 16.62
N ILE A 25 1.17 -17.87 17.84
CA ILE A 25 1.69 -19.20 18.23
C ILE A 25 1.19 -20.31 17.28
N HIS A 26 0.01 -20.14 16.69
CA HIS A 26 -0.63 -21.12 15.82
C HIS A 26 -0.71 -20.74 14.33
N SER A 27 -0.44 -19.49 13.95
CA SER A 27 -0.63 -19.04 12.57
C SER A 27 0.16 -17.77 12.22
N SER A 28 0.47 -17.58 10.94
CA SER A 28 0.95 -16.32 10.39
C SER A 28 -0.10 -15.77 9.42
N THR A 29 -0.52 -14.53 9.65
CA THR A 29 -1.50 -13.83 8.79
C THR A 29 -0.83 -12.60 8.20
N ILE A 30 -0.93 -12.41 6.89
CA ILE A 30 -0.41 -11.23 6.20
C ILE A 30 -1.54 -10.22 6.03
N ILE A 31 -1.38 -9.05 6.62
CA ILE A 31 -2.26 -7.89 6.43
C ILE A 31 -1.64 -6.99 5.38
N SER A 32 -2.13 -7.04 4.15
CA SER A 32 -1.65 -6.17 3.05
C SER A 32 -2.44 -4.89 2.88
N HIS A 33 -3.72 -4.90 3.26
CA HIS A 33 -4.59 -3.74 3.09
C HIS A 33 -5.80 -3.77 4.01
N ILE A 34 -6.35 -2.60 4.30
CA ILE A 34 -7.63 -2.41 5.00
C ILE A 34 -8.46 -1.43 4.17
N LEU A 35 -9.69 -1.83 3.84
CA LEU A 35 -10.62 -1.03 3.04
C LEU A 35 -11.70 -0.44 3.95
N PHE A 36 -11.76 0.88 4.02
CA PHE A 36 -12.91 1.63 4.52
C PHE A 36 -13.74 2.16 3.35
N VAL A 37 -14.83 2.89 3.66
CA VAL A 37 -15.73 3.44 2.64
C VAL A 37 -14.97 4.39 1.72
N ASP A 38 -14.30 5.39 2.32
CA ASP A 38 -13.61 6.45 1.58
C ASP A 38 -12.09 6.28 1.58
N ASP A 39 -11.53 5.64 2.61
CA ASP A 39 -10.08 5.50 2.79
C ASP A 39 -9.61 4.06 2.63
N THR A 40 -8.39 3.90 2.12
CA THR A 40 -7.73 2.60 1.99
C THR A 40 -6.34 2.69 2.58
N LEU A 41 -6.01 1.77 3.49
CA LEU A 41 -4.67 1.61 4.01
C LEU A 41 -3.99 0.46 3.28
N LEU A 42 -2.76 0.68 2.83
CA LEU A 42 -1.91 -0.31 2.19
C LEU A 42 -0.66 -0.49 3.04
N PHE A 43 -0.34 -1.74 3.37
CA PHE A 43 0.85 -2.11 4.14
C PHE A 43 1.89 -2.71 3.20
N CYS A 44 3.12 -2.24 3.30
CA CYS A 44 4.24 -2.81 2.58
C CYS A 44 5.55 -2.60 3.31
N GLU A 45 6.54 -3.42 2.99
CA GLU A 45 7.92 -3.16 3.41
C GLU A 45 8.47 -1.88 2.75
N ALA A 46 9.38 -1.21 3.44
CA ALA A 46 10.10 -0.02 2.96
C ALA A 46 11.11 -0.36 1.84
N ASN A 47 10.59 -0.85 0.71
CA ASN A 47 11.35 -1.34 -0.44
C ASN A 47 10.86 -0.63 -1.71
N ALA A 48 11.77 -0.05 -2.50
CA ALA A 48 11.43 0.68 -3.71
C ALA A 48 10.65 -0.16 -4.74
N GLY A 49 10.99 -1.45 -4.89
CA GLY A 49 10.27 -2.37 -5.77
C GLY A 49 8.83 -2.62 -5.31
N HIS A 50 8.60 -2.76 -4.01
CA HIS A 50 7.24 -2.88 -3.46
C HIS A 50 6.41 -1.62 -3.73
N ILE A 51 7.00 -0.43 -3.55
CA ILE A 51 6.31 0.84 -3.83
C ILE A 51 6.02 1.00 -5.33
N GLN A 52 6.93 0.58 -6.20
CA GLN A 52 6.70 0.56 -7.66
C GLN A 52 5.54 -0.38 -8.03
N SER A 53 5.50 -1.58 -7.45
CA SER A 53 4.39 -2.53 -7.63
C SER A 53 3.06 -1.93 -7.17
N LEU A 54 3.04 -1.29 -5.99
CA LEU A 54 1.84 -0.60 -5.49
C LEU A 54 1.37 0.50 -6.44
N LYS A 55 2.28 1.32 -6.94
CA LYS A 55 1.95 2.36 -7.93
C LYS A 55 1.32 1.75 -9.19
N ALA A 56 1.90 0.67 -9.71
CA ALA A 56 1.35 -0.01 -10.88
C ALA A 56 -0.07 -0.56 -10.62
N ILE A 57 -0.30 -1.17 -9.46
CA ILE A 57 -1.62 -1.68 -9.05
C ILE A 57 -2.64 -0.55 -8.98
N LEU A 58 -2.28 0.58 -8.35
CA LEU A 58 -3.16 1.75 -8.25
C LEU A 58 -3.50 2.32 -9.64
N LEU A 59 -2.51 2.55 -10.50
CA LEU A 59 -2.75 3.06 -11.86
C LEU A 59 -3.61 2.10 -12.70
N CYS A 60 -3.38 0.79 -12.58
CA CYS A 60 -4.23 -0.22 -13.20
C CYS A 60 -5.66 -0.17 -12.64
N CYS A 61 -5.82 0.03 -11.33
CA CYS A 61 -7.12 0.15 -10.69
C CYS A 61 -7.88 1.38 -11.19
N GLU A 62 -7.22 2.53 -11.30
CA GLU A 62 -7.77 3.74 -11.90
C GLU A 62 -8.22 3.50 -13.34
N THR A 63 -7.39 2.82 -14.14
CA THR A 63 -7.69 2.50 -15.55
C THR A 63 -8.91 1.57 -15.68
N VAL A 64 -8.98 0.51 -14.87
CA VAL A 64 -10.03 -0.53 -14.97
C VAL A 64 -11.35 -0.05 -14.35
N SER A 65 -11.29 0.72 -13.26
CA SER A 65 -12.49 1.19 -12.57
C SER A 65 -13.05 2.49 -13.11
N GLY A 66 -12.25 3.26 -13.85
CA GLY A 66 -12.57 4.64 -14.23
C GLY A 66 -12.57 5.63 -13.05
N LEU A 67 -12.16 5.20 -11.85
CA LEU A 67 -12.00 6.09 -10.70
C LEU A 67 -10.64 6.76 -10.73
N LYS A 68 -10.62 8.06 -10.45
CA LYS A 68 -9.37 8.81 -10.31
C LYS A 68 -8.76 8.58 -8.92
N ILE A 69 -7.57 7.97 -8.88
CA ILE A 69 -6.82 7.83 -7.62
C ILE A 69 -6.03 9.11 -7.39
N ASN A 70 -6.24 9.73 -6.23
CA ASN A 70 -5.58 10.98 -5.89
C ASN A 70 -4.33 10.71 -5.04
N LEU A 71 -3.21 10.43 -5.71
CA LEU A 71 -1.93 10.20 -5.05
C LEU A 71 -1.46 11.41 -4.22
N ALA A 72 -1.88 12.62 -4.57
CA ALA A 72 -1.57 13.83 -3.79
C ALA A 72 -2.34 13.90 -2.46
N LYS A 73 -3.43 13.13 -2.30
CA LYS A 73 -4.11 12.92 -1.02
C LYS A 73 -3.66 11.64 -0.31
N THR A 74 -2.92 10.77 -0.99
CA THR A 74 -2.34 9.59 -0.36
C THR A 74 -1.20 10.01 0.55
N GLU A 75 -1.17 9.46 1.75
CA GLU A 75 -0.11 9.69 2.73
C GLU A 75 0.69 8.41 2.95
N MET A 76 2.02 8.54 3.00
CA MET A 76 2.95 7.47 3.37
C MET A 76 3.47 7.73 4.77
N VAL A 77 3.35 6.72 5.62
CA VAL A 77 3.78 6.79 7.02
C VAL A 77 4.80 5.70 7.29
N ALA A 78 5.94 6.08 7.86
CA ALA A 78 6.93 5.12 8.35
C ALA A 78 6.43 4.48 9.64
N VAL A 79 6.58 3.16 9.73
CA VAL A 79 6.45 2.42 10.99
C VAL A 79 7.85 1.94 11.37
N GLY A 80 8.43 2.54 12.42
CA GLY A 80 9.82 2.33 12.80
C GLY A 80 10.82 3.18 11.99
N ASP A 81 12.09 2.77 12.00
CA ASP A 81 13.16 3.51 11.33
C ASP A 81 13.23 3.20 9.83
N VAL A 82 12.88 4.19 9.00
CA VAL A 82 12.94 4.11 7.53
C VAL A 82 13.82 5.24 6.98
N ASN A 83 15.08 4.92 6.65
CA ASN A 83 16.10 5.91 6.26
C ASN A 83 15.75 6.74 5.01
N ASN A 84 14.98 6.20 4.06
CA ASN A 84 14.68 6.86 2.78
C ASN A 84 13.17 6.99 2.50
N ILE A 85 12.36 7.30 3.52
CA ILE A 85 10.90 7.43 3.33
C ILE A 85 10.53 8.47 2.27
N ARG A 86 11.26 9.58 2.16
CA ARG A 86 11.01 10.61 1.13
C ARG A 86 11.18 10.07 -0.28
N GLY A 87 12.28 9.35 -0.54
CA GLY A 87 12.49 8.73 -1.85
C GLY A 87 11.43 7.66 -2.18
N LEU A 88 10.94 6.93 -1.18
CA LEU A 88 9.82 6.00 -1.36
C LEU A 88 8.52 6.75 -1.68
N ALA A 89 8.23 7.84 -0.98
CA ALA A 89 7.04 8.66 -1.24
C ALA A 89 7.08 9.29 -2.64
N ASP A 90 8.26 9.71 -3.11
CA ASP A 90 8.46 10.25 -4.46
C ASP A 90 8.19 9.19 -5.55
N ILE A 91 8.60 7.93 -5.32
CA ILE A 91 8.29 6.82 -6.23
C ILE A 91 6.77 6.70 -6.38
N LEU A 92 6.03 6.66 -5.27
CA LEU A 92 4.58 6.55 -5.29
C LEU A 92 3.92 7.80 -5.87
N GLY A 93 4.50 8.98 -5.62
CA GLY A 93 3.92 10.29 -5.93
C GLY A 93 2.98 10.80 -4.83
N CYS A 94 3.30 10.50 -3.57
CA CYS A 94 2.47 10.79 -2.40
C CYS A 94 3.20 11.66 -1.38
N VAL A 95 2.51 12.11 -0.33
CA VAL A 95 3.12 12.92 0.74
C VAL A 95 3.56 12.05 1.91
N VAL A 96 4.65 12.43 2.59
CA VAL A 96 5.06 11.79 3.85
C VAL A 96 4.26 12.40 5.00
N SER A 97 3.63 11.57 5.84
CA SER A 97 2.96 11.99 7.07
C SER A 97 3.41 11.17 8.29
N SER A 98 2.76 11.37 9.43
CA SER A 98 3.06 10.71 10.70
C SER A 98 1.78 10.33 11.43
N LEU A 99 1.80 9.26 12.22
CA LEU A 99 0.67 8.88 13.08
C LEU A 99 0.43 9.91 14.19
N PRO A 100 -0.83 10.05 14.69
CA PRO A 100 -2.04 9.39 14.19
C PRO A 100 -2.51 9.95 12.84
N LEU A 101 -3.12 9.10 12.02
CA LEU A 101 -3.78 9.51 10.79
C LEU A 101 -4.97 10.43 11.13
N LYS A 102 -5.22 11.44 10.29
CA LYS A 102 -6.30 12.42 10.47
C LYS A 102 -7.67 11.87 10.10
#